data_AF-A0A4P9YXD2-F1
#
_entry.id   AF-A0A4P9YXD2-F1
#
_cell.length_a   1.000
_cell.length_b   1.000
_cell.length_c   1.000
_cell.angle_alpha   90.00
_cell.angle_beta   90.00
_cell.angle_gamma   90.00
#
_symmetry.space_group_name_H-M   'P 1'
#
loop_
_entity.id
_entity.type
_entity.pdbx_description
1 polymer ?
#
loop_
_entity_poly.entity_id
_entity_poly.type
_entity_poly.pdbx_seq_one_letter_code
_entity_poly.pdbx_strand_id
1 'polypeptide(L)'
;YVLTVVQQPQRARMCGFGEKDRRPVDPPPVVQLSVLDERNNRDEQMERSPFFIVHVTLSATTTRVMMGTLVSSPSVLKDDRGATGCFFCFPDLSIRCEGSYRLRFTLVRLNEYDGEEPECNGRVVAEVDSDPFTVYSAKRFPGMTESTDLSKAFARQGLKIPIRNDVRKR
;
A
#
# COMPACT_ATOMS: atom_id res chain seq x y z
N TYR A 1 -15.00 -8.76 -5.14
CA TYR A 1 -13.66 -8.35 -4.71
C TYR A 1 -13.79 -7.25 -3.67
N VAL A 2 -13.14 -7.39 -2.53
CA VAL A 2 -13.16 -6.38 -1.47
C VAL A 2 -11.72 -6.00 -1.13
N LEU A 3 -11.42 -4.70 -1.18
CA LEU A 3 -10.17 -4.14 -0.67
C LEU A 3 -10.42 -3.49 0.67
N THR A 4 -9.55 -3.78 1.64
CA THR A 4 -9.58 -3.15 2.97
C THR A 4 -8.22 -2.58 3.30
N VAL A 5 -8.16 -1.30 3.70
CA VAL A 5 -6.93 -0.70 4.20
C VAL A 5 -6.73 -1.14 5.65
N VAL A 6 -5.83 -2.10 5.87
CA VAL A 6 -5.56 -2.69 7.20
C VAL A 6 -4.47 -1.92 7.97
N GLN A 7 -3.65 -1.14 7.27
CA GLN A 7 -2.73 -0.18 7.88
C GLN A 7 -2.87 1.16 7.17
N GLN A 8 -3.42 2.13 7.91
CA GLN A 8 -3.67 3.47 7.39
C GLN A 8 -2.39 4.32 7.37
N PRO A 9 -2.16 5.14 6.32
CA PRO A 9 -1.18 6.21 6.40
C PRO A 9 -1.59 7.21 7.49
N GLN A 10 -0.63 7.74 8.23
CA GLN A 10 -0.91 8.74 9.28
C GLN A 10 -0.20 10.06 9.04
N ARG A 11 1.02 10.00 8.52
CA ARG A 11 1.87 11.18 8.31
C ARG A 11 2.85 10.95 7.17
N ALA A 12 3.31 12.03 6.58
CA ALA A 12 4.47 12.01 5.70
C ALA A 12 5.23 13.34 5.81
N ARG A 13 6.48 13.34 5.36
CA ARG A 13 7.24 14.58 5.16
C ARG A 13 7.24 14.91 3.67
N MET A 14 6.94 16.15 3.32
CA MET A 14 7.08 16.59 1.93
C MET A 14 8.54 16.41 1.47
N CYS A 15 8.73 15.92 0.26
CA CYS A 15 10.06 15.67 -0.29
C CYS A 15 10.57 16.81 -1.19
N GLY A 16 9.69 17.73 -1.60
CA GLY A 16 10.03 18.75 -2.58
C GLY A 16 10.43 18.13 -3.93
N PHE A 17 11.38 18.78 -4.61
CA PHE A 17 11.86 18.36 -5.92
C PHE A 17 13.18 17.56 -5.89
N GLY A 18 13.87 17.49 -4.75
CA GLY A 18 15.10 16.72 -4.57
C GLY A 18 14.87 15.36 -3.90
N GLU A 19 15.76 14.39 -4.14
CA GLU A 19 15.61 13.02 -3.61
C GLU A 19 16.38 12.74 -2.30
N LYS A 20 17.38 13.55 -1.96
CA LYS A 20 18.34 13.27 -0.86
C LYS A 20 17.71 13.11 0.54
N ASP A 21 16.55 13.72 0.79
CA ASP A 21 15.90 13.75 2.11
C ASP A 21 14.49 13.14 2.10
N ARG A 22 14.22 12.29 1.09
CA ARG A 22 12.93 11.63 0.90
C ARG A 22 12.61 10.75 2.10
N ARG A 23 11.42 10.96 2.68
CA ARG A 23 10.88 10.11 3.75
C ARG A 23 9.56 9.52 3.27
N PRO A 24 9.41 8.19 3.31
CA PRO A 24 8.17 7.59 2.87
C PRO A 24 7.02 7.93 3.83
N VAL A 25 5.79 7.71 3.36
CA VAL A 25 4.56 7.75 4.15
C VAL A 25 4.68 6.75 5.29
N ASP A 26 4.22 7.18 6.47
CA ASP A 26 4.42 6.50 7.73
C ASP A 26 3.10 6.42 8.51
N PRO A 27 2.73 5.25 9.04
CA PRO A 27 3.29 3.94 8.72
C PRO A 27 3.03 3.57 7.23
N PRO A 28 3.76 2.58 6.67
CA PRO A 28 3.61 2.23 5.25
C PRO A 28 2.21 1.66 4.99
N PRO A 29 1.45 2.15 4.00
CA PRO A 29 0.10 1.66 3.77
C PRO A 29 0.08 0.18 3.41
N VAL A 30 -0.89 -0.55 3.98
CA VAL A 30 -1.15 -1.96 3.67
C VAL A 30 -2.61 -2.14 3.34
N VAL A 31 -2.87 -2.80 2.22
CA VAL A 31 -4.21 -3.16 1.75
C VAL A 31 -4.34 -4.67 1.71
N GLN A 32 -5.43 -5.20 2.25
CA GLN A 32 -5.80 -6.60 2.15
C GLN A 32 -6.84 -6.80 1.05
N LEU A 33 -6.65 -7.83 0.23
CA LEU A 33 -7.64 -8.33 -0.71
C LEU A 33 -8.43 -9.48 -0.08
N SER A 34 -9.74 -9.42 -0.18
CA SER A 34 -10.64 -10.55 0.04
C SER A 34 -11.42 -10.83 -1.25
N VAL A 35 -11.26 -12.05 -1.77
CA VAL A 35 -12.07 -12.53 -2.90
C VAL A 35 -13.22 -13.33 -2.32
N LEU A 36 -14.45 -12.95 -2.68
CA LEU A 36 -15.66 -13.61 -2.21
C LEU A 36 -16.34 -14.30 -3.39
N ASP A 37 -16.78 -15.53 -3.18
CA ASP A 37 -17.60 -16.30 -4.12
C ASP A 37 -19.05 -15.77 -4.15
N GLU A 38 -19.90 -16.37 -5.00
CA GLU A 38 -21.34 -16.01 -5.10
C GLU A 38 -22.13 -16.27 -3.81
N ARG A 39 -21.59 -17.12 -2.92
CA ARG A 39 -22.15 -17.47 -1.62
C ARG A 39 -21.52 -16.67 -0.47
N ASN A 40 -20.71 -15.66 -0.79
CA ASN A 40 -20.00 -14.80 0.15
C ASN A 40 -18.92 -15.51 1.02
N ASN A 41 -18.43 -16.67 0.59
CA ASN A 41 -17.27 -17.34 1.19
C ASN A 41 -15.97 -16.84 0.56
N ARG A 42 -14.86 -16.96 1.30
CA ARG A 42 -13.53 -16.59 0.77
C ARG A 42 -13.02 -17.60 -0.24
N ASP A 43 -12.62 -17.10 -1.40
CA ASP A 43 -11.92 -17.87 -2.43
C ASP A 43 -10.40 -17.72 -2.26
N GLU A 44 -9.82 -18.58 -1.42
CA GLU A 44 -8.37 -18.56 -1.14
C GLU A 44 -7.51 -18.90 -2.36
N GLN A 45 -8.05 -19.65 -3.33
CA GLN A 45 -7.32 -20.01 -4.54
C GLN A 45 -7.16 -18.77 -5.43
N MET A 46 -8.24 -18.02 -5.64
CA MET A 46 -8.20 -16.78 -6.40
C MET A 46 -7.36 -15.72 -5.69
N GLU A 47 -7.42 -15.60 -4.36
CA GLU A 47 -6.56 -14.66 -3.59
C GLU A 47 -5.05 -14.88 -3.81
N ARG A 48 -4.63 -16.10 -4.18
CA ARG A 48 -3.23 -16.45 -4.48
C ARG A 48 -2.83 -16.18 -5.93
N SER A 49 -3.75 -15.74 -6.77
CA SER A 49 -3.48 -15.46 -8.18
C SER A 49 -2.44 -14.36 -8.34
N PRO A 50 -1.41 -14.56 -9.21
CA PRO A 50 -0.39 -13.55 -9.46
C PRO A 50 -0.90 -12.40 -10.36
N PHE A 51 -2.12 -12.52 -10.91
CA PHE A 51 -2.68 -11.59 -11.88
C PHE A 51 -3.35 -10.37 -11.25
N PHE A 52 -3.13 -10.13 -9.95
CA PHE A 52 -3.59 -8.91 -9.29
C PHE A 52 -2.47 -7.90 -9.17
N ILE A 53 -2.82 -6.64 -9.36
CA ILE A 53 -1.93 -5.50 -9.09
C ILE A 53 -2.75 -4.42 -8.40
N VAL A 54 -2.20 -3.79 -7.38
CA VAL A 54 -2.80 -2.57 -6.81
C VAL A 54 -1.94 -1.37 -7.18
N HIS A 55 -2.56 -0.39 -7.83
CA HIS A 55 -1.99 0.91 -8.08
C HIS A 55 -2.52 1.91 -7.05
N VAL A 56 -1.64 2.75 -6.50
CA VAL A 56 -2.03 3.80 -5.56
C VAL A 56 -1.97 5.16 -6.23
N THR A 57 -3.00 5.98 -6.01
CA THR A 57 -3.10 7.37 -6.43
C THR A 57 -3.48 8.29 -5.28
N LEU A 58 -3.43 9.61 -5.47
CA LEU A 58 -4.05 10.53 -4.52
C LEU A 58 -5.50 10.76 -4.93
N SER A 59 -6.40 10.65 -3.95
CA SER A 59 -7.81 10.95 -4.13
C SER A 59 -7.97 12.41 -4.56
N ALA A 60 -8.58 12.63 -5.73
CA ALA A 60 -8.89 13.95 -6.31
C ALA A 60 -7.70 14.86 -6.67
N THR A 61 -6.46 14.36 -6.73
CA THR A 61 -5.28 15.14 -7.14
C THR A 61 -4.43 14.41 -8.17
N THR A 62 -3.77 15.18 -9.04
CA THR A 62 -2.90 14.62 -10.10
C THR A 62 -1.74 13.82 -9.50
N THR A 63 -1.46 12.64 -10.08
CA THR A 63 -0.40 11.72 -9.63
C THR A 63 1.02 12.28 -9.65
N ARG A 64 1.26 13.40 -10.36
CA ARG A 64 2.59 14.05 -10.49
C ARG A 64 3.23 14.48 -9.18
N VAL A 65 2.48 14.50 -8.08
CA VAL A 65 3.01 14.84 -6.74
C VAL A 65 3.45 13.62 -5.93
N MET A 66 3.12 12.39 -6.33
CA MET A 66 3.62 11.19 -5.66
C MET A 66 4.94 10.72 -6.24
N MET A 67 5.71 10.01 -5.42
CA MET A 67 7.03 9.49 -5.74
C MET A 67 7.26 8.14 -5.10
N GLY A 68 8.14 7.34 -5.71
CA GLY A 68 8.49 5.99 -5.25
C GLY A 68 7.67 4.92 -5.94
N THR A 69 7.40 3.84 -5.23
CA THR A 69 6.73 2.65 -5.76
C THR A 69 5.21 2.78 -5.64
N LEU A 70 4.56 3.19 -6.74
CA LEU A 70 3.10 3.38 -6.80
C LEU A 70 2.31 2.11 -7.11
N VAL A 71 2.99 0.99 -7.34
CA VAL A 71 2.39 -0.28 -7.74
C VAL A 71 2.87 -1.36 -6.80
N SER A 72 1.95 -2.21 -6.35
CA SER A 72 2.26 -3.35 -5.48
C SER A 72 1.66 -4.63 -6.05
N SER A 73 2.42 -5.73 -5.95
CA SER A 73 2.01 -7.08 -6.30
C SER A 73 1.49 -7.82 -5.06
N PRO A 74 0.63 -8.85 -5.22
CA PRO A 74 0.06 -9.58 -4.11
C PRO A 74 1.15 -10.32 -3.34
N SER A 75 1.08 -10.26 -2.01
CA SER A 75 1.94 -11.01 -1.10
C SER A 75 1.06 -11.80 -0.14
N VAL A 76 1.14 -13.13 -0.21
CA VAL A 76 0.40 -14.00 0.71
C VAL A 76 1.22 -14.16 1.98
N LEU A 77 0.76 -13.50 3.05
CA LEU A 77 1.49 -13.37 4.32
C LEU A 77 0.55 -13.67 5.49
N LYS A 78 1.14 -13.87 6.66
CA LYS A 78 0.44 -13.89 7.95
C LYS A 78 0.51 -12.50 8.59
N ASP A 79 -0.62 -11.99 9.07
CA ASP A 79 -0.67 -10.74 9.82
C ASP A 79 -0.04 -10.86 11.23
N ASP A 80 -0.10 -9.79 12.01
CA ASP A 80 0.38 -9.73 13.40
C ASP A 80 -0.40 -10.66 14.36
N ARG A 81 -1.57 -11.14 13.95
CA ARG A 81 -2.42 -12.10 14.69
C ARG A 81 -2.24 -13.54 14.21
N GLY A 82 -1.38 -13.74 13.20
CA GLY A 82 -1.10 -15.05 12.61
C GLY A 82 -2.12 -15.49 11.54
N ALA A 83 -3.07 -14.64 11.17
CA ALA A 83 -4.06 -14.95 10.14
C ALA A 83 -3.46 -14.75 8.73
N THR A 84 -3.63 -15.75 7.86
CA THR A 84 -3.15 -15.68 6.47
C THR A 84 -4.07 -14.82 5.61
N GLY A 85 -3.49 -13.97 4.77
CA GLY A 85 -4.21 -13.14 3.82
C GLY A 85 -3.37 -12.73 2.63
N CYS A 86 -4.03 -12.16 1.62
CA CYS A 86 -3.39 -11.55 0.45
C CYS A 86 -3.25 -10.04 0.69
N PHE A 87 -2.01 -9.56 0.76
CA PHE A 87 -1.68 -8.19 1.12
C PHE A 87 -0.88 -7.48 0.03
N PHE A 88 -1.12 -6.17 -0.09
CA PHE A 88 -0.40 -5.24 -0.94
C PHE A 88 0.24 -4.19 -0.03
N CYS A 89 1.57 -4.10 -0.07
CA CYS A 89 2.33 -3.23 0.80
C CYS A 89 3.00 -2.11 0.00
N PHE A 90 3.03 -0.92 0.58
CA PHE A 90 3.59 0.27 -0.05
C PHE A 90 4.65 0.94 0.84
N PRO A 91 5.82 0.30 1.05
CA PRO A 91 6.87 0.80 1.94
C PRO A 91 7.64 2.01 1.39
N ASP A 92 7.56 2.28 0.09
CA ASP A 92 8.25 3.38 -0.58
C ASP A 92 7.29 4.34 -1.29
N LEU A 93 6.36 4.94 -0.55
CA LEU A 93 5.52 6.03 -1.06
C LEU A 93 5.97 7.35 -0.50
N SER A 94 6.10 8.38 -1.31
CA SER A 94 6.46 9.73 -0.87
C SER A 94 5.61 10.78 -1.60
N ILE A 95 5.43 11.94 -0.98
CA ILE A 95 4.64 13.04 -1.56
C ILE A 95 5.51 14.30 -1.60
N ARG A 96 5.49 15.00 -2.73
CA ARG A 96 6.35 16.18 -2.98
C ARG A 96 5.89 17.42 -2.23
N CYS A 97 4.59 17.62 -2.11
CA CYS A 97 3.98 18.84 -1.58
C CYS A 97 3.34 18.58 -0.21
N GLU A 98 3.42 19.57 0.67
CA GLU A 98 2.65 19.52 1.92
C GLU A 98 1.15 19.71 1.65
N GLY A 99 0.32 19.14 2.52
CA GLY A 99 -1.14 19.16 2.38
C GLY A 99 -1.81 18.03 3.14
N SER A 100 -3.14 17.98 3.04
CA SER A 100 -3.94 16.87 3.53
C SER A 100 -4.42 16.04 2.34
N TYR A 101 -4.21 14.73 2.40
CA TYR A 101 -4.47 13.82 1.29
C TYR A 101 -5.14 12.53 1.77
N ARG A 102 -5.76 11.83 0.82
CA ARG A 102 -6.17 10.43 0.95
C ARG A 102 -5.51 9.64 -0.19
N LEU A 103 -5.07 8.43 0.10
CA LEU A 103 -4.61 7.50 -0.93
C LEU A 103 -5.79 6.72 -1.48
N ARG A 104 -5.87 6.58 -2.81
CA ARG A 104 -6.82 5.70 -3.49
C ARG A 104 -6.07 4.49 -4.01
N PHE A 105 -6.47 3.31 -3.58
CA PHE A 105 -5.92 2.04 -4.02
C PHE A 105 -6.88 1.42 -5.03
N THR A 106 -6.40 1.20 -6.24
CA THR A 106 -7.17 0.63 -7.36
C THR A 106 -6.61 -0.75 -7.67
N LEU A 107 -7.43 -1.79 -7.47
CA LEU A 107 -7.11 -3.16 -7.82
C LEU A 107 -7.41 -3.40 -9.30
N VAL A 108 -6.37 -3.79 -10.02
CA VAL A 108 -6.42 -4.19 -11.42
C VAL A 108 -6.19 -5.70 -11.49
N ARG A 109 -7.10 -6.41 -12.15
CA ARG A 109 -6.91 -7.80 -12.54
C ARG A 109 -6.37 -7.83 -13.96
N LEU A 110 -5.22 -8.44 -14.15
CA LEU A 110 -4.65 -8.73 -15.46
C LEU A 110 -5.40 -9.92 -16.08
N ASN A 111 -5.62 -9.87 -17.39
CA ASN A 111 -6.20 -11.00 -18.10
C ASN A 111 -5.16 -12.09 -18.25
N GLU A 112 -5.59 -13.35 -18.11
CA GLU A 112 -4.79 -14.50 -18.49
C GLU A 112 -4.70 -14.53 -20.03
N TYR A 113 -3.50 -14.77 -20.56
CA TYR A 113 -3.27 -14.78 -22.00
C TYR A 113 -3.87 -16.05 -22.61
N ASP A 114 -4.99 -15.92 -23.32
CA ASP A 114 -5.72 -17.04 -23.93
C ASP A 114 -5.28 -17.36 -25.37
N GLY A 115 -4.17 -16.77 -25.84
CA GLY A 115 -3.59 -17.11 -27.16
C GLY A 115 -4.07 -16.27 -28.34
N GLU A 116 -5.13 -15.46 -28.17
CA GLU A 116 -5.52 -14.43 -29.14
C GLU A 116 -4.89 -13.07 -28.78
N GLU A 117 -4.75 -12.18 -29.78
CA GLU A 117 -4.04 -10.89 -29.73
C GLU A 117 -4.06 -10.20 -28.35
N PRO A 118 -2.94 -9.63 -27.87
CA PRO A 118 -2.85 -9.04 -26.55
C PRO A 118 -3.66 -7.74 -26.49
N GLU A 119 -4.96 -7.85 -26.25
CA GLU A 119 -5.67 -6.74 -25.63
C GLU A 119 -5.11 -6.62 -24.20
N CYS A 120 -4.16 -5.69 -24.04
CA CYS A 120 -3.59 -5.24 -22.78
C CYS A 120 -4.65 -4.56 -21.88
N ASN A 121 -5.77 -5.24 -21.61
CA ASN A 121 -6.93 -4.70 -20.93
C ASN A 121 -6.99 -5.29 -19.52
N GLY A 122 -6.07 -4.87 -18.65
CA GLY A 122 -6.25 -5.06 -17.22
C GLY A 122 -7.54 -4.38 -16.76
N ARG A 123 -8.42 -5.11 -16.07
CA ARG A 123 -9.71 -4.60 -15.61
C ARG A 123 -9.62 -4.10 -14.18
N VAL A 124 -10.07 -2.87 -13.94
CA VAL A 124 -10.30 -2.37 -12.57
C VAL A 124 -11.47 -3.15 -11.95
N VAL A 125 -11.22 -3.79 -10.81
CA VAL A 125 -12.19 -4.69 -10.15
C VAL A 125 -12.64 -4.21 -8.77
N ALA A 126 -11.85 -3.39 -8.09
CA ALA A 126 -12.20 -2.79 -6.81
C ALA A 126 -11.34 -1.56 -6.53
N GLU A 127 -11.87 -0.63 -5.72
CA GLU A 127 -11.13 0.54 -5.25
C GLU A 127 -11.42 0.77 -3.76
N VAL A 128 -10.44 1.33 -3.04
CA VAL A 128 -10.63 1.76 -1.65
C VAL A 128 -9.81 3.01 -1.37
N ASP A 129 -10.38 3.94 -0.60
CA ASP A 129 -9.69 5.14 -0.14
C ASP A 129 -9.17 4.95 1.29
N SER A 130 -7.99 5.50 1.57
CA SER A 130 -7.45 5.60 2.93
C SER A 130 -8.15 6.66 3.75
N ASP A 131 -7.89 6.62 5.05
CA ASP A 131 -8.12 7.76 5.95
C ASP A 131 -7.30 8.98 5.52
N PRO A 132 -7.75 10.21 5.87
CA PRO A 132 -7.02 11.41 5.53
C PRO A 132 -5.77 11.50 6.41
N PHE A 133 -4.65 11.87 5.81
CA PHE A 133 -3.38 12.04 6.50
C PHE A 133 -2.70 13.34 6.10
N THR A 134 -1.76 13.78 6.91
CA THR A 134 -1.07 15.06 6.71
C THR A 134 0.34 14.84 6.19
N VAL A 135 0.67 15.50 5.09
CA VAL A 135 2.03 15.66 4.58
C VAL A 135 2.56 16.99 5.11
N TYR A 136 3.56 16.94 5.99
CA TYR A 136 4.11 18.10 6.67
C TYR A 136 5.29 18.70 5.90
N SER A 137 5.47 20.02 5.97
CA SER A 137 6.77 20.65 5.70
C SER A 137 7.93 19.99 6.45
N ALA A 138 9.14 20.19 5.96
CA ALA A 138 10.36 19.74 6.64
C ALA A 138 10.49 20.22 8.10
N LYS A 139 10.01 21.43 8.42
CA LYS A 139 10.10 22.04 9.75
C LYS A 139 9.05 21.52 10.74
N ARG A 140 7.86 21.14 10.23
CA ARG A 140 6.71 20.71 11.06
C ARG A 140 6.58 19.20 11.16
N PHE A 141 7.45 18.44 10.50
CA PHE A 141 7.35 16.99 10.48
C PHE A 141 7.68 16.42 11.87
N PRO A 142 6.76 15.67 12.50
CA PRO A 142 6.93 15.17 13.87
C PRO A 142 7.94 14.01 13.98
N GLY A 143 8.54 13.59 12.86
CA GLY A 143 9.39 12.40 12.80
C GLY A 143 8.63 11.15 12.34
N MET A 144 9.40 10.10 12.06
CA MET A 144 8.87 8.77 11.76
C MET A 144 8.49 8.09 13.06
N THR A 145 7.47 7.24 13.06
CA THR A 145 7.11 6.40 14.19
C THR A 145 7.94 5.11 14.20
N GLU A 146 7.83 4.37 15.30
CA GLU A 146 8.28 2.98 15.30
C GLU A 146 7.49 2.14 14.31
N SER A 147 8.10 1.06 13.83
CA SER A 147 7.38 0.14 12.95
C SER A 147 6.26 -0.56 13.69
N THR A 148 5.08 -0.60 13.07
CA THR A 148 3.92 -1.34 13.58
C THR A 148 4.20 -2.84 13.67
N ASP A 149 3.44 -3.55 14.50
CA ASP A 149 3.57 -5.00 14.62
C ASP A 149 3.28 -5.72 13.30
N LEU A 150 2.31 -5.22 12.52
CA LEU A 150 2.04 -5.71 11.18
C LEU A 150 3.26 -5.54 10.24
N SER A 151 3.88 -4.36 10.24
CA SER A 151 5.08 -4.10 9.43
C SER A 151 6.24 -5.01 9.84
N LYS A 152 6.44 -5.20 11.15
CA LYS A 152 7.45 -6.12 11.70
C LYS A 152 7.16 -7.56 11.30
N ALA A 153 5.89 -8.00 11.35
CA ALA A 153 5.47 -9.35 10.96
C ALA A 153 5.72 -9.61 9.47
N PHE A 154 5.41 -8.66 8.60
CA PHE A 154 5.66 -8.78 7.16
C PHE A 154 7.14 -8.75 6.81
N ALA A 155 7.94 -7.93 7.48
CA ALA A 155 9.39 -7.92 7.29
C ALA A 155 10.05 -9.25 7.66
N ARG A 156 9.59 -9.90 8.75
CA ARG A 156 10.05 -11.25 9.13
C ARG A 156 9.74 -12.32 8.08
N GLN A 157 8.73 -12.09 7.25
CA GLN A 157 8.33 -12.98 6.16
C GLN A 157 8.99 -12.63 4.81
N GLY A 158 9.96 -11.70 4.81
CA GLY A 158 10.78 -11.38 3.64
C GLY A 158 10.33 -10.14 2.85
N LEU A 159 9.25 -9.46 3.26
CA LEU A 159 8.86 -8.21 2.60
C LEU A 159 9.84 -7.09 2.97
N LYS A 160 10.38 -6.37 1.98
CA LYS A 160 11.41 -5.35 2.17
C LYS A 160 10.85 -4.05 2.77
N ILE A 161 10.43 -4.10 4.03
CA ILE A 161 9.97 -2.94 4.82
C ILE A 161 11.11 -2.48 5.72
N PRO A 162 11.50 -1.19 5.71
CA PRO A 162 12.49 -0.67 6.66
C PRO A 162 11.94 -0.71 8.08
N ILE A 163 12.56 -1.52 8.95
CA ILE A 163 12.15 -1.66 10.36
C ILE A 163 12.87 -0.66 11.24
N ARG A 164 12.09 0.11 12.00
CA ARG A 164 12.56 1.03 13.04
C ARG A 164 12.12 0.49 14.39
N ASN A 165 13.10 0.14 15.22
CA ASN A 165 12.86 -0.17 16.63
C ASN A 165 13.10 1.12 17.42
N ASP A 166 12.11 1.58 18.18
CA ASP A 166 12.36 2.70 19.09
C ASP A 166 13.22 2.21 20.25
N VAL A 167 14.46 2.72 20.34
CA VAL A 167 15.41 2.36 21.40
C VAL A 167 15.33 3.35 22.57
N ARG A 168 14.37 4.29 22.58
CA ARG A 168 14.17 5.18 23.75
C ARG A 168 13.26 4.55 24.81
N LYS A 169 13.76 3.48 25.42
CA LYS A 169 13.55 3.20 26.85
C LYS A 169 14.89 3.35 27.56
N ARG A 170 15.28 4.60 27.84
CA ARG A 170 16.19 4.93 28.93
C ARG A 170 15.76 6.25 29.54
#